data_AF-X1JKW4-F1
#
_entry.id   AF-X1JKW4-F1
#
_cell.length_a   1.000
_cell.length_b   1.000
_cell.length_c   1.000
_cell.angle_alpha   90.00
_cell.angle_beta   90.00
_cell.angle_gamma   90.00
#
_symmetry.space_group_name_H-M   'P 1'
#
loop_
_entity.id
_entity.type
_entity.pdbx_description
1 polymer ?
#
loop_
_entity_poly.entity_id
_entity_poly.type
_entity_poly.pdbx_seq_one_letter_code
_entity_poly.pdbx_strand_id
1 'polypeptide(L)'
;VDLVTLTEELNRINLLEEIGGVTYLTNLINSVPTAANIEYYIKIIEEKSILRNLINNATKIISMGYEEKEDAKVLLDKAEHLVFGVSQRNIRQSFVPIKELITDSYEKIEDLYHREEFITGVSSGFDEFDEITTGFQPSEFIVIAGRPAMGKTAFCMSIAQYASISKNTPVAIFSLEMSKSQLVQRMLCSEARIDAHNYYLKTQNFFLYCVKLFYF
;
A
#
# COMPACT_ATOMS: atom_id res chain seq x y z
N VAL A 1 -36.63 1.04 1.82
CA VAL A 1 -37.03 2.39 2.25
C VAL A 1 -37.99 2.91 1.20
N ASP A 2 -39.20 3.29 1.60
CA ASP A 2 -40.22 3.89 0.73
C ASP A 2 -40.61 5.29 1.22
N LEU A 3 -41.42 6.02 0.44
CA LEU A 3 -41.80 7.39 0.74
C LEU A 3 -42.50 7.53 2.10
N VAL A 4 -43.37 6.57 2.45
CA VAL A 4 -44.16 6.61 3.68
C VAL A 4 -43.25 6.42 4.89
N THR A 5 -42.42 5.38 4.85
CA THR A 5 -41.46 5.04 5.92
C THR A 5 -40.43 6.15 6.10
N LEU A 6 -39.95 6.75 5.00
CA LEU A 6 -38.99 7.85 5.05
C LEU A 6 -39.62 9.13 5.63
N THR A 7 -40.87 9.43 5.27
CA THR A 7 -41.58 10.62 5.77
C THR A 7 -41.87 10.50 7.27
N GLU A 8 -42.29 9.33 7.73
CA GLU A 8 -42.56 9.07 9.15
C GLU A 8 -41.27 9.21 9.98
N GLU A 9 -40.16 8.67 9.49
CA GLU A 9 -38.87 8.77 10.15
C GLU A 9 -38.32 10.21 10.18
N LEU A 10 -38.46 10.96 9.08
CA LEU A 10 -38.06 12.38 9.01
C LEU A 10 -38.92 13.28 9.91
N ASN A 11 -40.21 12.96 10.07
CA ASN A 11 -41.08 13.62 11.05
C ASN A 11 -40.65 13.29 12.47
N ARG A 12 -40.32 12.03 12.76
CA ARG A 12 -39.87 11.59 14.08
C ARG A 12 -38.63 12.36 14.56
N ILE A 13 -37.71 12.65 13.66
CA ILE A 13 -36.48 13.42 13.93
C ILE A 13 -36.62 14.93 13.69
N ASN A 14 -37.83 15.43 13.42
CA ASN A 14 -38.15 16.85 13.17
C ASN A 14 -37.35 17.52 12.03
N LEU A 15 -36.93 16.75 11.01
CA LEU A 15 -36.19 17.26 9.85
C LEU A 15 -37.06 17.45 8.59
N LEU A 16 -38.32 16.98 8.62
CA LEU A 16 -39.17 16.97 7.42
C LEU A 16 -39.42 18.37 6.85
N GLU A 17 -39.65 19.38 7.71
CA GLU A 17 -39.88 20.74 7.24
C GLU A 17 -38.61 21.41 6.69
N GLU A 18 -37.45 21.13 7.28
CA GLU A 18 -36.16 21.72 6.86
C GLU A 18 -35.77 21.31 5.43
N ILE A 19 -36.10 20.08 5.04
CA ILE A 19 -35.81 19.56 3.69
C ILE A 19 -36.86 19.94 2.64
N GLY A 20 -37.89 20.71 2.98
CA GLY A 20 -38.95 21.14 2.06
C GLY A 20 -40.21 20.28 2.05
N GLY A 21 -40.38 19.40 3.04
CA GLY A 21 -41.62 18.65 3.26
C GLY A 21 -41.85 17.47 2.32
N VAL A 22 -43.04 16.86 2.44
CA VAL A 22 -43.47 15.70 1.63
C VAL A 22 -43.46 16.01 0.12
N THR A 23 -43.74 17.27 -0.23
CA THR A 23 -43.74 17.74 -1.62
C THR A 23 -42.37 17.61 -2.27
N TYR A 24 -41.29 17.90 -1.53
CA TYR A 24 -39.92 17.77 -2.04
C TYR A 24 -39.55 16.30 -2.31
N LEU A 25 -39.88 15.40 -1.38
CA LEU A 25 -39.63 13.96 -1.54
C LEU A 25 -40.40 13.37 -2.73
N THR A 26 -41.64 13.80 -2.93
CA THR A 26 -42.47 13.37 -4.07
C THR A 26 -41.88 13.85 -5.40
N ASN A 27 -41.38 15.09 -5.45
CA ASN A 27 -40.70 15.61 -6.63
C ASN A 27 -39.39 14.86 -6.92
N LEU A 28 -38.63 14.48 -5.89
CA LEU A 28 -37.39 13.72 -6.04
C LEU A 28 -37.66 12.35 -6.69
N ILE A 29 -38.70 11.63 -6.23
CA ILE A 29 -39.12 10.34 -6.81
C ILE A 29 -39.48 10.51 -8.29
N ASN A 30 -40.21 11.58 -8.62
CA ASN A 30 -40.64 11.85 -9.99
C ASN A 30 -39.51 12.40 -10.90
N SER A 31 -38.40 12.86 -10.32
CA SER A 31 -37.26 13.42 -11.08
C SER A 31 -36.28 12.36 -11.60
N VAL A 32 -36.33 11.13 -11.07
CA VAL A 32 -35.44 10.04 -11.47
C VAL A 32 -36.10 9.23 -12.59
N PRO A 33 -35.59 9.25 -13.84
CA PRO A 33 -36.26 8.62 -14.98
C PRO A 33 -36.35 7.09 -14.87
N THR A 34 -35.31 6.45 -14.30
CA THR A 34 -35.24 5.00 -14.08
C THR A 34 -34.25 4.68 -12.96
N ALA A 35 -34.59 3.70 -12.13
CA ALA A 35 -33.68 3.17 -11.09
C ALA A 35 -32.47 2.42 -11.68
N ALA A 36 -32.55 1.99 -12.95
CA ALA A 36 -31.49 1.25 -13.63
C ALA A 36 -30.17 2.05 -13.79
N ASN A 37 -30.23 3.38 -13.79
CA ASN A 37 -29.07 4.25 -13.98
C ASN A 37 -28.49 4.78 -12.65
N ILE A 38 -28.88 4.22 -11.50
CA ILE A 38 -28.45 4.72 -10.19
C ILE A 38 -26.93 4.72 -10.03
N GLU A 39 -26.24 3.68 -10.50
CA GLU A 39 -24.77 3.58 -10.45
C GLU A 39 -24.09 4.71 -11.24
N TYR A 40 -24.65 5.06 -12.40
CA TYR A 40 -24.15 6.15 -13.22
C TYR A 40 -24.28 7.51 -12.52
N TYR A 41 -25.44 7.78 -11.89
CA TYR A 41 -25.64 9.02 -11.13
C TYR A 41 -24.77 9.09 -9.88
N ILE A 42 -24.59 7.96 -9.17
CA ILE A 42 -23.67 7.86 -8.03
C ILE A 42 -22.26 8.26 -8.47
N LYS A 43 -21.79 7.74 -9.59
CA LYS A 43 -20.45 8.07 -10.12
C LYS A 43 -20.30 9.56 -10.43
N ILE A 44 -21.30 10.20 -11.04
CA ILE A 44 -21.27 11.65 -11.29
C ILE A 44 -21.18 12.43 -9.97
N ILE A 45 -21.98 12.06 -8.98
CA ILE A 45 -21.99 12.74 -7.67
C ILE A 45 -20.64 12.57 -6.97
N GLU A 46 -20.08 11.37 -7.03
CA GLU A 46 -18.76 11.03 -6.49
C GLU A 46 -17.66 11.87 -7.14
N GLU A 47 -17.59 11.90 -8.47
CA GLU A 47 -16.62 12.71 -9.23
C GLU A 47 -16.71 14.19 -8.84
N LYS A 48 -17.93 14.74 -8.76
CA LYS A 48 -18.12 16.15 -8.35
C LYS A 48 -17.75 16.38 -6.88
N SER A 49 -17.96 15.41 -6.00
CA SER A 49 -17.56 15.48 -4.60
C SER A 49 -16.03 15.52 -4.45
N ILE A 50 -15.31 14.69 -5.21
CA ILE A 50 -13.85 14.69 -5.25
C ILE A 50 -13.32 16.05 -5.69
N LEU A 51 -13.86 16.60 -6.78
CA LEU A 51 -13.46 17.93 -7.28
C LEU A 51 -13.68 19.03 -6.25
N ARG A 52 -14.84 19.05 -5.57
CA ARG A 52 -15.11 20.05 -4.51
C ARG A 52 -14.13 19.93 -3.34
N ASN A 53 -13.82 18.72 -2.90
CA ASN A 53 -12.85 18.51 -1.83
C ASN A 53 -11.44 18.94 -2.22
N LEU A 54 -11.03 18.68 -3.47
CA LEU A 54 -9.75 19.13 -3.98
C LEU A 54 -9.64 20.65 -3.98
N ILE A 55 -10.69 21.35 -4.44
CA ILE A 55 -10.75 22.82 -4.41
C ILE A 55 -10.63 23.32 -2.96
N ASN A 56 -11.42 22.77 -2.04
CA ASN A 56 -11.38 23.18 -0.62
C ASN A 56 -10.00 22.97 0.00
N ASN A 57 -9.34 21.86 -0.28
CA ASN A 57 -8.00 21.58 0.24
C ASN A 57 -6.95 22.51 -0.39
N ALA A 58 -7.03 22.78 -1.69
CA ALA A 58 -6.16 23.74 -2.36
C ALA A 58 -6.31 25.15 -1.75
N THR A 59 -7.55 25.61 -1.53
CA THR A 59 -7.81 26.88 -0.85
C THR A 59 -7.20 26.91 0.56
N LYS A 60 -7.32 25.82 1.32
CA LYS A 60 -6.72 25.71 2.65
C LYS A 60 -5.19 25.77 2.60
N ILE A 61 -4.56 25.12 1.62
CA ILE A 61 -3.11 25.17 1.42
C ILE A 61 -2.66 26.60 1.09
N ILE A 62 -3.39 27.28 0.21
CA ILE A 62 -3.13 28.68 -0.13
C ILE A 62 -3.22 29.56 1.13
N SER A 63 -4.29 29.42 1.94
CA SER A 63 -4.45 30.17 3.18
C SER A 63 -3.29 29.93 4.15
N MET A 64 -2.86 28.68 4.34
CA MET A 64 -1.72 28.36 5.19
C MET A 64 -0.43 29.02 4.70
N GLY A 65 -0.21 29.07 3.38
CA GLY A 65 0.96 29.71 2.76
C GLY A 65 1.03 31.21 3.04
N TYR A 66 -0.11 31.91 3.07
CA TYR A 66 -0.17 33.34 3.37
C TYR A 66 -0.05 33.68 4.87
N GLU A 67 -0.40 32.76 5.76
CA GLU A 67 -0.35 33.02 7.20
C GLU A 67 1.08 33.04 7.76
N GLU A 68 2.06 32.43 7.09
CA GLU A 68 3.50 32.40 7.44
C GLU A 68 3.81 32.07 8.92
N LYS A 69 2.91 31.36 9.63
CA LYS A 69 3.05 31.07 11.07
C LYS A 69 4.02 29.92 11.39
N GLU A 70 4.37 29.11 10.40
CA GLU A 70 5.07 27.84 10.59
C GLU A 70 6.25 27.71 9.61
N ASP A 71 7.21 26.84 9.97
CA ASP A 71 8.32 26.49 9.09
C ASP A 71 7.81 25.86 7.79
N ALA A 72 8.47 26.21 6.66
CA ALA A 72 8.06 25.77 5.34
C ALA A 72 8.00 24.24 5.19
N LYS A 73 8.85 23.48 5.90
CA LYS A 73 8.81 22.01 5.87
C LYS A 73 7.56 21.46 6.55
N VAL A 74 7.15 22.05 7.67
CA VAL A 74 5.94 21.66 8.40
C VAL A 74 4.70 21.94 7.55
N LEU A 75 4.68 23.07 6.85
CA LEU A 75 3.59 23.42 5.95
C LEU A 75 3.52 22.47 4.75
N LEU A 76 4.67 22.07 4.20
CA LEU A 76 4.76 21.08 3.13
C LEU A 76 4.18 19.72 3.56
N ASP A 77 4.59 19.21 4.73
CA ASP A 77 4.07 17.95 5.28
C ASP A 77 2.54 18.00 5.48
N LYS A 78 2.01 19.14 5.96
CA LYS A 78 0.56 19.35 6.12
C LYS A 78 -0.18 19.38 4.77
N ALA A 79 0.41 20.01 3.77
CA ALA A 79 -0.17 20.07 2.43
C ALA A 79 -0.21 18.67 1.79
N GLU A 80 0.86 17.88 1.92
CA GLU A 80 0.91 16.49 1.48
C GLU A 80 -0.20 15.66 2.14
N HIS A 81 -0.38 15.79 3.45
CA HIS A 81 -1.41 15.06 4.18
C HIS A 81 -2.84 15.41 3.70
N LEU A 82 -3.12 16.69 3.44
CA LEU A 82 -4.42 17.14 2.93
C LEU A 82 -4.72 16.62 1.53
N VAL A 83 -3.72 16.62 0.64
CA VAL A 83 -3.87 16.08 -0.72
C VAL A 83 -4.06 14.57 -0.66
N PHE A 84 -3.27 13.87 0.16
CA PHE A 84 -3.38 12.42 0.33
C PHE A 84 -4.74 11.97 0.89
N GLY A 85 -5.33 12.77 1.79
CA GLY A 85 -6.66 12.53 2.34
C GLY A 85 -7.80 12.55 1.29
N VAL A 86 -7.62 13.22 0.14
CA VAL A 86 -8.58 13.18 -0.98
C VAL A 86 -8.53 11.82 -1.68
N SER A 87 -7.33 11.23 -1.79
CA SER A 87 -7.10 9.93 -2.45
C SER A 87 -7.63 8.74 -1.63
N GLN A 88 -7.52 8.78 -0.30
CA GLN A 88 -7.90 7.66 0.57
C GLN A 88 -9.41 7.35 0.62
N ARG A 89 -10.31 8.24 0.18
CA ARG A 89 -11.75 7.93 0.20
C ARG A 89 -12.16 6.82 -0.77
N ASN A 90 -11.34 6.52 -1.78
CA ASN A 90 -11.59 5.43 -2.73
C ASN A 90 -11.10 4.07 -2.23
N ILE A 91 -10.43 4.00 -1.08
CA ILE A 91 -9.92 2.75 -0.50
C ILE A 91 -10.74 2.41 0.75
N ARG A 92 -12.04 2.19 0.58
CA ARG A 92 -12.79 1.36 1.53
C ARG A 92 -12.72 -0.06 0.99
N GLN A 93 -11.88 -0.90 1.59
CA GLN A 93 -12.01 -2.35 1.43
C GLN A 93 -13.44 -2.73 1.83
N SER A 94 -14.24 -3.14 0.85
CA SER A 94 -15.55 -3.73 1.07
C SER A 94 -15.39 -5.07 1.80
N PHE A 95 -16.42 -5.48 2.55
CA PHE A 95 -16.49 -6.85 3.02
C PHE A 95 -16.59 -7.78 1.80
N VAL A 96 -15.63 -8.68 1.65
CA VAL A 96 -15.63 -9.70 0.59
C VAL A 96 -16.30 -10.96 1.14
N PRO A 97 -17.35 -11.50 0.49
CA PRO A 97 -17.93 -12.79 0.87
C PRO A 97 -16.89 -13.90 0.88
N ILE A 98 -16.89 -14.75 1.91
CA ILE A 98 -15.92 -15.86 2.03
C ILE A 98 -15.96 -16.82 0.83
N LYS A 99 -17.10 -16.96 0.17
CA LYS A 99 -17.27 -17.79 -1.02
C LYS A 99 -16.37 -17.33 -2.18
N GLU A 100 -16.21 -16.01 -2.35
CA GLU A 100 -15.34 -15.44 -3.38
C GLU A 100 -13.88 -15.76 -3.07
N LEU A 101 -13.45 -15.55 -1.81
CA LEU A 101 -12.09 -15.89 -1.36
C LEU A 101 -11.74 -17.37 -1.50
N ILE A 102 -12.70 -18.27 -1.26
CA ILE A 102 -12.49 -19.72 -1.41
C ILE A 102 -12.26 -20.09 -2.87
N THR A 103 -12.99 -19.46 -3.80
CA THR A 103 -12.83 -19.70 -5.23
C THR A 103 -11.43 -19.28 -5.67
N ASP A 104 -11.03 -18.05 -5.33
CA ASP A 104 -9.69 -17.52 -5.66
C ASP A 104 -8.55 -18.35 -5.03
N SER A 105 -8.77 -18.87 -3.82
CA SER A 105 -7.77 -19.70 -3.13
C SER A 105 -7.64 -21.09 -3.77
N TYR A 106 -8.75 -21.66 -4.24
CA TYR A 106 -8.75 -22.98 -4.88
C TYR A 106 -8.01 -22.94 -6.23
N GLU A 107 -8.25 -21.89 -7.03
CA GLU A 107 -7.53 -21.67 -8.30
C GLU A 107 -6.01 -21.57 -8.07
N LYS A 108 -5.58 -20.84 -7.03
CA LYS A 108 -4.15 -20.77 -6.67
C LYS A 108 -3.56 -22.11 -6.27
N ILE A 109 -4.30 -22.95 -5.54
CA ILE A 109 -3.83 -24.27 -5.13
C ILE A 109 -3.70 -25.19 -6.35
N GLU A 110 -4.64 -25.13 -7.29
CA GLU A 110 -4.61 -25.90 -8.53
C GLU A 110 -3.44 -25.48 -9.43
N ASP A 111 -3.20 -24.18 -9.57
CA ASP A 111 -2.03 -23.63 -10.27
C ASP A 111 -0.71 -24.13 -9.67
N LEU A 112 -0.60 -24.16 -8.34
CA LEU A 112 0.59 -24.65 -7.64
C LEU A 112 0.79 -26.16 -7.82
N TYR A 113 -0.29 -26.94 -7.80
CA TYR A 113 -0.23 -28.38 -8.04
C TYR A 113 0.26 -28.71 -9.45
N HIS A 114 -0.13 -27.92 -10.46
CA HIS A 114 0.25 -28.15 -11.86
C HIS A 114 1.68 -27.71 -12.21
N ARG A 115 2.30 -26.81 -11.44
CA ARG A 115 3.63 -26.27 -11.76
C ARG A 115 4.80 -27.17 -11.37
N GLU A 116 4.59 -28.21 -10.56
CA GLU A 116 5.65 -29.07 -9.98
C GLU A 116 6.80 -28.29 -9.30
N GLU A 117 6.63 -26.98 -9.06
CA GLU A 117 7.62 -26.12 -8.41
C GLU A 117 7.36 -26.09 -6.90
N PHE A 118 8.35 -26.54 -6.13
CA PHE A 118 8.28 -26.62 -4.66
C PHE A 118 8.37 -25.24 -3.98
N ILE A 119 8.88 -24.22 -4.69
CA ILE A 119 9.08 -22.86 -4.17
C ILE A 119 8.04 -21.95 -4.82
N THR A 120 7.06 -21.52 -4.03
CA THR A 120 5.93 -20.70 -4.48
C THR A 120 6.20 -19.20 -4.36
N GLY A 121 7.19 -18.83 -3.53
CA GLY A 121 7.65 -17.45 -3.31
C GLY A 121 8.99 -17.13 -3.97
N VAL A 122 9.56 -15.98 -3.60
CA VAL A 122 10.92 -15.60 -4.02
C VAL A 122 11.93 -16.46 -3.27
N SER A 123 12.67 -17.29 -4.01
CA SER A 123 13.74 -18.14 -3.46
C SER A 123 14.85 -17.31 -2.80
N SER A 124 15.30 -17.77 -1.64
CA SER A 124 16.39 -17.15 -0.88
C SER A 124 17.78 -17.50 -1.43
N GLY A 125 17.88 -18.57 -2.24
CA GLY A 125 19.14 -19.12 -2.73
C GLY A 125 19.82 -20.10 -1.77
N PHE A 126 19.17 -20.43 -0.65
CA PHE A 126 19.60 -21.46 0.29
C PHE A 126 18.58 -22.61 0.25
N ASP A 127 18.93 -23.72 -0.37
CA ASP A 127 18.00 -24.83 -0.63
C ASP A 127 17.32 -25.35 0.66
N GLU A 128 18.09 -25.58 1.73
CA GLU A 128 17.55 -26.01 3.02
C GLU A 128 16.58 -24.98 3.64
N PHE A 129 16.85 -23.69 3.42
CA PHE A 129 15.98 -22.63 3.94
C PHE A 129 14.70 -22.52 3.12
N ASP A 130 14.81 -22.64 1.80
CA ASP A 130 13.67 -22.60 0.88
C ASP A 130 12.80 -23.85 1.01
N GLU A 131 13.34 -25.01 1.39
CA GLU A 131 12.55 -26.20 1.71
C GLU A 131 11.65 -25.98 2.93
N ILE A 132 12.16 -25.28 3.96
CA ILE A 132 11.41 -25.00 5.19
C ILE A 132 10.41 -23.86 4.97
N THR A 133 10.80 -22.84 4.21
CA THR A 133 10.02 -21.60 4.05
C THR A 133 9.17 -21.56 2.78
N THR A 134 9.39 -22.46 1.83
CA THR A 134 8.83 -22.41 0.46
C THR A 134 9.12 -21.10 -0.28
N GLY A 135 10.21 -20.42 0.10
CA GLY A 135 10.57 -19.10 -0.39
C GLY A 135 9.76 -17.97 0.26
N PHE A 136 10.13 -16.73 -0.05
CA PHE A 136 9.49 -15.54 0.52
C PHE A 136 8.17 -15.22 -0.18
N GLN A 137 7.06 -15.30 0.54
CA GLN A 137 5.73 -15.13 -0.04
C GLN A 137 5.35 -13.66 -0.22
N PRO A 138 4.54 -13.33 -1.24
CA PRO A 138 3.97 -12.00 -1.37
C PRO A 138 3.10 -11.66 -0.16
N SER A 139 3.06 -10.38 0.21
CA SER A 139 2.29 -9.85 1.34
C SER A 139 2.79 -10.25 2.75
N GLU A 140 3.94 -10.91 2.87
CA GLU A 140 4.58 -11.16 4.16
C GLU A 140 5.53 -10.04 4.60
N PHE A 141 5.65 -9.87 5.92
CA PHE A 141 6.64 -8.99 6.53
C PHE A 141 7.67 -9.81 7.29
N ILE A 142 8.86 -9.92 6.72
CA ILE A 142 9.91 -10.83 7.19
C ILE A 142 10.99 -10.03 7.91
N VAL A 143 11.25 -10.38 9.18
CA VAL A 143 12.19 -9.68 10.03
C VAL A 143 13.41 -10.54 10.31
N ILE A 144 14.58 -10.08 9.86
CA ILE A 144 15.87 -10.73 10.14
C ILE A 144 16.53 -10.03 11.33
N ALA A 145 16.50 -10.70 12.49
CA ALA A 145 17.09 -10.21 13.73
C ALA A 145 18.35 -10.99 14.11
N GLY A 146 19.25 -10.34 14.85
CA GLY A 146 20.52 -10.93 15.29
C GLY A 146 21.44 -9.88 15.89
N ARG A 147 22.43 -10.29 16.70
CA ARG A 147 23.37 -9.37 17.39
C ARG A 147 24.28 -8.62 16.39
N PRO A 148 24.97 -7.53 16.76
CA PRO A 148 25.84 -6.83 15.81
C PRO A 148 26.97 -7.76 15.39
N ALA A 149 27.49 -7.55 14.18
CA ALA A 149 28.51 -8.40 13.56
C ALA A 149 28.13 -9.88 13.30
N MET A 150 26.88 -10.31 13.56
CA MET A 150 26.41 -11.67 13.23
C MET A 150 25.97 -11.85 11.77
N GLY A 151 26.48 -11.05 10.84
CA GLY A 151 26.27 -11.29 9.41
C GLY A 151 24.89 -10.93 8.83
N LYS A 152 23.97 -10.30 9.58
CA LYS A 152 22.63 -9.90 9.10
C LYS A 152 22.65 -9.23 7.72
N THR A 153 23.48 -8.21 7.57
CA THR A 153 23.61 -7.47 6.29
C THR A 153 24.10 -8.38 5.18
N ALA A 154 25.09 -9.22 5.45
CA ALA A 154 25.62 -10.14 4.45
C ALA A 154 24.54 -11.12 4.00
N PHE A 155 23.81 -11.71 4.96
CA PHE A 155 22.70 -12.62 4.69
C PHE A 155 21.59 -11.96 3.85
N CYS A 156 21.10 -10.78 4.26
CA CYS A 156 20.10 -10.03 3.50
C CYS A 156 20.58 -9.70 2.07
N MET A 157 21.86 -9.35 1.92
CA MET A 157 22.45 -8.97 0.64
C MET A 157 22.66 -10.18 -0.28
N SER A 158 22.98 -11.36 0.27
CA SER A 158 23.08 -12.61 -0.48
C SER A 158 21.72 -13.02 -1.04
N ILE A 159 20.67 -12.95 -0.22
CA ILE A 159 19.28 -13.19 -0.66
C ILE A 159 18.91 -12.23 -1.79
N ALA A 160 19.14 -10.93 -1.58
CA ALA A 160 18.81 -9.91 -2.57
C ALA A 160 19.56 -10.11 -3.89
N GLN A 161 20.85 -10.48 -3.84
CA GLN A 161 21.65 -10.81 -5.02
C GLN A 161 21.10 -12.03 -5.75
N TYR A 162 20.82 -13.12 -5.04
CA TYR A 162 20.28 -14.33 -5.65
C TYR A 162 18.91 -14.07 -6.31
N ALA A 163 17.99 -13.41 -5.60
CA ALA A 163 16.68 -13.06 -6.14
C ALA A 163 16.78 -12.17 -7.39
N SER A 164 17.69 -11.20 -7.39
CA SER A 164 17.87 -10.29 -8.53
C SER A 164 18.60 -10.91 -9.71
N ILE A 165 19.69 -11.64 -9.49
CA ILE A 165 20.56 -12.18 -10.54
C ILE A 165 20.02 -13.52 -11.07
N SER A 166 19.69 -14.45 -10.18
CA SER A 166 19.29 -15.82 -10.56
C SER A 166 17.81 -15.93 -10.89
N LYS A 167 16.94 -15.16 -10.22
CA LYS A 167 15.49 -15.20 -10.43
C LYS A 167 14.95 -14.00 -11.21
N ASN A 168 15.81 -13.06 -11.64
CA ASN A 168 15.42 -11.84 -12.37
C ASN A 168 14.30 -11.04 -11.68
N THR A 169 14.20 -11.12 -10.36
CA THR A 169 13.19 -10.38 -9.59
C THR A 169 13.74 -8.99 -9.23
N PRO A 170 13.02 -7.90 -9.52
CA PRO A 170 13.44 -6.57 -9.09
C PRO A 170 13.52 -6.48 -7.56
N VAL A 171 14.66 -6.04 -7.01
CA VAL A 171 14.86 -5.90 -5.56
C VAL A 171 15.21 -4.46 -5.20
N ALA A 172 14.49 -3.90 -4.23
CA ALA A 172 14.79 -2.61 -3.62
C ALA A 172 15.51 -2.80 -2.28
N ILE A 173 16.62 -2.08 -2.08
CA ILE A 173 17.41 -2.16 -0.85
C ILE A 173 17.45 -0.80 -0.17
N PHE A 174 16.98 -0.77 1.07
CA PHE A 174 17.04 0.40 1.94
C PHE A 174 18.07 0.14 3.05
N SER A 175 19.11 0.95 3.09
CA SER A 175 20.19 0.84 4.08
C SER A 175 20.30 2.13 4.87
N LEU A 176 20.19 2.00 6.19
CA LEU A 176 20.33 3.10 7.14
C LEU A 176 21.69 3.11 7.84
N GLU A 177 22.43 1.99 7.80
CA GLU A 177 23.71 1.79 8.50
C GLU A 177 24.90 1.99 7.55
N MET A 178 24.84 1.39 6.36
CA MET A 178 25.94 1.42 5.39
C MET A 178 25.67 2.35 4.22
N SER A 179 26.73 2.98 3.71
CA SER A 179 26.66 3.81 2.51
C SER A 179 26.39 2.97 1.25
N LYS A 180 25.86 3.61 0.21
CA LYS A 180 25.59 2.97 -1.09
C LYS A 180 26.85 2.32 -1.68
N SER A 181 27.98 3.01 -1.62
CA SER A 181 29.26 2.52 -2.13
C SER A 181 29.78 1.29 -1.36
N GLN A 182 29.62 1.26 -0.03
CA GLN A 182 30.02 0.10 0.76
C GLN A 182 29.17 -1.15 0.45
N LEU A 183 27.87 -0.98 0.20
CA LEU A 183 27.00 -2.09 -0.18
C LEU A 183 27.32 -2.64 -1.56
N VAL A 184 27.51 -1.76 -2.56
CA VAL A 184 27.87 -2.17 -3.92
C VAL A 184 29.22 -2.89 -3.93
N GLN A 185 30.20 -2.39 -3.18
CA GLN A 185 31.49 -3.08 -3.05
C GLN A 185 31.33 -4.49 -2.49
N ARG A 186 30.49 -4.68 -1.47
CA ARG A 186 30.20 -6.03 -0.93
C ARG A 186 29.50 -6.93 -1.92
N MET A 187 28.57 -6.40 -2.73
CA MET A 187 27.94 -7.16 -3.80
C MET A 187 28.97 -7.63 -4.83
N LEU A 188 29.85 -6.74 -5.27
CA LEU A 188 30.90 -7.07 -6.24
C LEU A 188 31.90 -8.10 -5.69
N CYS A 189 32.32 -7.96 -4.43
CA CYS A 189 33.20 -8.94 -3.79
C CYS A 189 32.53 -10.32 -3.66
N SER A 190 31.23 -10.34 -3.31
CA SER A 190 30.42 -11.56 -3.20
C SER A 190 30.33 -12.29 -4.53
N GLU A 191 30.01 -11.56 -5.61
CA GLU A 191 29.86 -12.12 -6.95
C GLU A 191 31.20 -12.56 -7.56
N ALA A 192 32.23 -11.72 -7.45
CA ALA A 192 33.56 -12.03 -7.99
C ALA A 192 34.33 -13.07 -7.16
N ARG A 193 33.80 -13.47 -5.99
CA ARG A 193 34.46 -14.34 -5.00
C ARG A 193 35.85 -13.84 -4.62
N ILE A 194 35.99 -12.53 -4.43
CA ILE A 194 37.23 -11.84 -4.06
C ILE A 194 37.18 -11.48 -2.58
N ASP A 195 38.27 -11.70 -1.87
CA ASP A 195 38.40 -11.31 -0.47
C ASP A 195 38.28 -9.78 -0.31
N ALA A 196 37.32 -9.34 0.51
CA ALA A 196 37.11 -7.95 0.84
C ALA A 196 38.31 -7.33 1.57
N HIS A 197 39.16 -8.13 2.22
CA HIS A 197 40.37 -7.67 2.89
C HIS A 197 41.45 -7.15 1.92
N ASN A 198 41.45 -7.63 0.67
CA ASN A 198 42.32 -7.10 -0.39
C ASN A 198 41.86 -5.73 -0.93
N TYR A 199 40.69 -5.23 -0.49
CA TYR A 199 40.08 -3.98 -0.91
C TYR A 199 39.82 -3.11 0.34
N TYR A 200 40.87 -2.52 0.90
CA TYR A 200 40.81 -1.70 2.12
C TYR A 200 39.66 -0.67 2.10
N LEU A 201 38.83 -0.66 3.15
CA LEU A 201 38.71 0.47 4.09
C LEU A 201 37.82 0.11 5.31
N LYS A 202 38.37 0.38 6.50
CA LYS A 202 37.72 0.29 7.82
C LYS A 202 36.51 1.22 7.91
N THR A 203 35.41 0.76 8.49
CA THR A 203 34.55 1.59 9.35
C THR A 203 33.64 0.73 10.23
N GLN A 204 33.56 1.07 11.52
CA GLN A 204 32.79 0.42 12.58
C GLN A 204 31.36 1.01 12.70
N ASN A 205 30.44 0.18 13.25
CA ASN A 205 29.25 0.47 14.09
C ASN A 205 27.80 0.30 13.53
N PHE A 206 27.10 -0.65 14.17
CA PHE A 206 25.70 -0.76 14.68
C PHE A 206 24.40 -0.55 13.82
N PHE A 207 23.71 -1.69 13.60
CA PHE A 207 22.26 -2.08 13.59
C PHE A 207 21.16 -1.30 12.83
N LEU A 208 20.55 -1.97 11.84
CA LEU A 208 19.17 -2.56 11.75
C LEU A 208 18.79 -2.61 10.25
N TYR A 209 18.49 -3.78 9.68
CA TYR A 209 18.16 -3.92 8.25
C TYR A 209 16.73 -4.38 8.05
N CYS A 210 15.95 -3.60 7.30
CA CYS A 210 14.61 -3.93 6.85
C CYS A 210 14.69 -4.16 5.33
N VAL A 211 14.63 -5.42 4.89
CA VAL A 211 14.53 -5.73 3.45
C VAL A 211 13.07 -5.61 3.07
N LYS A 212 12.76 -4.62 2.23
CA LYS A 212 11.43 -4.49 1.62
C LYS A 212 11.55 -4.96 0.17
N LEU A 213 11.26 -6.24 -0.06
CA LEU A 213 11.02 -6.74 -1.42
C LEU A 213 9.67 -6.16 -1.87
N PHE A 214 9.73 -5.08 -2.64
CA PHE A 214 8.58 -4.61 -3.41
C PHE A 214 8.52 -5.40 -4.70
N TYR A 215 7.42 -6.13 -4.89
CA TYR A 215 6.94 -6.52 -6.21
C TYR A 215 6.14 -5.32 -6.76
N PHE A 216 6.48 -4.85 -7.96
CA PHE A 216 5.62 -3.99 -8.78
C PHE A 216 4.96 -4.85 -9.86
#